data_AF-A0A2N0FRR0-F1
#
_entry.id   AF-A0A2N0FRR0-F1
#
_cell.length_a   1.000
_cell.length_b   1.000
_cell.length_c   1.000
_cell.angle_alpha   90.00
_cell.angle_beta   90.00
_cell.angle_gamma   90.00
#
_symmetry.space_group_name_H-M   'P 1'
#
loop_
_entity.id
_entity.type
_entity.pdbx_description
1 polymer ?
#
loop_
_entity_poly.entity_id
_entity_poly.type
_entity_poly.pdbx_seq_one_letter_code
_entity_poly.pdbx_strand_id
1 'polypeptide(L)'
;MAKLTSEQLKILADNMLRMANALGDYRYENINQLSKAENDTIKALHEQTLNSVTELYTKSTVLSIDDVQENLERITIITAKTQKLYKSFTTVQNVIDRATSVLKIAAAVISLDTEKITESIKNLLT
;
A
#
# COMPACT_ATOMS: atom_id res chain seq x y z
N MET A 1 4.40 20.51 -12.07
CA MET A 1 4.41 19.16 -11.48
C MET A 1 3.20 19.06 -10.58
N ALA A 2 2.25 18.17 -10.88
CA ALA A 2 1.09 17.95 -10.02
C ALA A 2 1.61 17.54 -8.64
N LYS A 3 1.24 18.32 -7.61
CA LYS A 3 1.48 17.96 -6.20
C LYS A 3 0.17 17.39 -5.67
N LEU A 4 0.26 16.53 -4.64
CA LEU A 4 -0.91 16.04 -3.93
C LEU A 4 -1.31 17.05 -2.85
N THR A 5 -2.61 17.30 -2.68
CA THR A 5 -3.08 18.05 -1.51
C THR A 5 -2.88 17.26 -0.21
N SER A 6 -2.95 17.97 0.92
CA SER A 6 -2.98 17.40 2.27
C SER A 6 -4.03 16.29 2.41
N GLU A 7 -5.24 16.57 1.92
CA GLU A 7 -6.36 15.64 2.00
C GLU A 7 -6.11 14.39 1.16
N GLN A 8 -5.50 14.57 -0.02
CA GLN A 8 -5.16 13.47 -0.91
C GLN A 8 -4.07 12.56 -0.34
N LEU A 9 -3.05 13.13 0.31
CA LEU A 9 -2.04 12.36 1.03
C LEU A 9 -2.63 11.61 2.23
N LYS A 10 -3.58 12.22 2.94
CA LYS A 10 -4.28 11.58 4.06
C LYS A 10 -5.13 10.40 3.59
N ILE A 11 -5.93 10.57 2.54
CA ILE A 11 -6.72 9.49 1.92
C ILE A 11 -5.80 8.34 1.47
N LEU A 12 -4.65 8.66 0.92
CA LEU A 12 -3.66 7.64 0.58
C LEU A 12 -3.14 6.92 1.82
N ALA A 13 -2.72 7.65 2.85
CA ALA A 13 -2.24 7.07 4.09
C ALA A 13 -3.28 6.13 4.72
N ASP A 14 -4.56 6.54 4.73
CA ASP A 14 -5.68 5.72 5.20
C ASP A 14 -5.82 4.42 4.39
N ASN A 15 -5.72 4.51 3.07
CA ASN A 15 -5.76 3.36 2.16
C ASN A 15 -4.57 2.42 2.40
N MET A 16 -3.36 2.95 2.57
CA MET A 16 -2.16 2.16 2.85
C MET A 16 -2.24 1.48 4.20
N LEU A 17 -2.79 2.15 5.23
CA LEU A 17 -3.02 1.58 6.55
C LEU A 17 -3.98 0.39 6.48
N ARG A 18 -5.08 0.52 5.71
CA ARG A 18 -6.02 -0.58 5.48
C ARG A 18 -5.38 -1.79 4.79
N MET A 19 -4.46 -1.56 3.86
CA MET A 19 -3.70 -2.63 3.20
C MET A 19 -2.66 -3.27 4.13
N ALA A 20 -1.97 -2.47 4.95
CA ALA A 20 -1.02 -2.93 5.95
C ALA A 20 -1.71 -3.84 6.98
N ASN A 21 -2.85 -3.40 7.53
CA ASN A 21 -3.63 -4.18 8.48
C ASN A 21 -4.09 -5.51 7.88
N ALA A 22 -4.58 -5.51 6.63
CA ALA A 22 -4.99 -6.76 5.98
C ALA A 22 -3.82 -7.74 5.77
N LEU A 23 -2.59 -7.24 5.54
CA LEU A 23 -1.38 -8.08 5.50
C LEU A 23 -1.02 -8.62 6.89
N GLY A 24 -1.17 -7.79 7.92
CA GLY A 24 -1.01 -8.18 9.32
C GLY A 24 -1.99 -9.27 9.74
N ASP A 25 -3.27 -9.11 9.39
CA ASP A 25 -4.34 -10.09 9.62
C ASP A 25 -4.02 -11.41 8.93
N TYR A 26 -3.65 -11.38 7.64
CA TYR A 26 -3.24 -12.58 6.91
C TYR A 26 -2.09 -13.30 7.63
N ARG A 27 -1.05 -12.57 8.05
CA ARG A 27 0.09 -13.15 8.77
C ARG A 27 -0.35 -13.82 10.06
N TYR A 28 -1.23 -13.17 10.81
CA TYR A 28 -1.73 -13.67 12.09
C TYR A 28 -2.58 -14.94 11.90
N GLU A 29 -3.53 -14.90 10.97
CA GLU A 29 -4.44 -16.02 10.68
C GLU A 29 -3.69 -17.26 10.13
N ASN A 30 -2.56 -17.06 9.44
CA ASN A 30 -1.81 -18.13 8.79
C ASN A 30 -0.47 -18.45 9.48
N ILE A 31 -0.21 -17.92 10.67
CA ILE A 31 1.14 -17.96 11.29
C ILE A 31 1.72 -19.38 11.43
N ASN A 32 0.87 -20.38 11.65
CA ASN A 32 1.27 -21.79 11.79
C ASN A 32 1.52 -22.50 10.46
N GLN A 33 1.09 -21.91 9.33
CA GLN A 33 1.24 -22.44 7.98
C GLN A 33 2.40 -21.79 7.22
N LEU A 34 2.89 -20.64 7.70
CA LEU A 34 4.02 -19.95 7.13
C LEU A 34 5.33 -20.60 7.57
N SER A 35 6.27 -20.75 6.62
CA SER A 35 7.66 -20.97 6.99
C SER A 35 8.20 -19.75 7.74
N LYS A 36 9.27 -19.94 8.52
CA LYS A 36 9.94 -18.83 9.23
C LYS A 36 10.34 -17.72 8.25
N ALA A 37 10.89 -18.08 7.09
CA ALA A 37 11.32 -17.12 6.07
C ALA A 37 10.14 -16.30 5.54
N GLU A 38 9.03 -16.96 5.16
CA GLU A 38 7.83 -16.28 4.69
C GLU A 38 7.22 -15.35 5.76
N ASN A 39 7.15 -15.82 7.00
CA ASN A 39 6.66 -15.00 8.11
C ASN A 39 7.53 -13.76 8.35
N ASP A 40 8.86 -13.93 8.33
CA ASP A 40 9.82 -12.83 8.48
C ASP A 40 9.70 -11.83 7.31
N THR A 41 9.54 -12.31 6.07
CA THR A 41 9.32 -11.45 4.90
C THR A 41 8.01 -10.67 5.00
N ILE A 42 6.90 -11.33 5.33
CA ILE A 42 5.59 -10.67 5.48
C ILE A 42 5.65 -9.65 6.62
N LYS A 43 6.31 -9.99 7.74
CA LYS A 43 6.54 -9.05 8.85
C LYS A 43 7.31 -7.82 8.40
N ALA A 44 8.42 -7.98 7.69
CA ALA A 44 9.21 -6.86 7.19
C ALA A 44 8.42 -5.97 6.22
N LEU A 45 7.62 -6.56 5.33
CA LEU A 45 6.76 -5.82 4.41
C LEU A 45 5.66 -5.05 5.14
N HIS A 46 5.06 -5.67 6.17
CA HIS A 46 4.07 -5.02 7.02
C HIS A 46 4.66 -3.81 7.75
N GLU A 47 5.82 -3.97 8.40
CA GLU A 47 6.52 -2.88 9.10
C GLU A 47 6.91 -1.74 8.16
N GLN A 48 7.46 -2.05 6.99
CA GLN A 48 7.80 -1.04 5.98
C GLN A 48 6.57 -0.27 5.50
N THR A 49 5.45 -0.96 5.29
CA THR A 49 4.19 -0.30 4.87
C THR A 49 3.67 0.64 5.96
N LEU A 50 3.72 0.24 7.23
CA LEU A 50 3.32 1.10 8.36
C LEU A 50 4.24 2.33 8.50
N ASN A 51 5.54 2.18 8.25
CA ASN A 51 6.46 3.31 8.22
C ASN A 51 6.10 4.30 7.10
N SER A 52 5.79 3.80 5.90
CA SER A 52 5.33 4.65 4.79
C SER A 52 4.01 5.35 5.10
N VAL A 53 3.05 4.68 5.76
CA VAL A 53 1.81 5.31 6.24
C VAL A 53 2.13 6.50 7.16
N THR A 54 3.04 6.31 8.11
CA THR A 54 3.45 7.36 9.06
C THR A 54 4.09 8.55 8.35
N GLU A 55 4.95 8.29 7.38
CA GLU A 55 5.55 9.34 6.55
C GLU A 55 4.49 10.10 5.73
N LEU A 56 3.52 9.39 5.13
CA LEU A 56 2.44 10.01 4.36
C LEU A 56 1.56 10.92 5.23
N TYR A 57 1.19 10.48 6.45
CA TYR A 57 0.48 11.34 7.39
C TYR A 57 1.31 12.57 7.77
N THR A 58 2.62 12.40 8.01
CA THR A 58 3.51 13.51 8.35
C THR A 58 3.61 14.52 7.19
N LYS A 59 3.68 14.05 5.94
CA LYS A 59 3.66 14.97 4.78
C LYS A 59 2.30 15.63 4.59
N SER A 60 1.21 14.93 4.90
CA SER A 60 -0.15 15.48 4.79
C SER A 60 -0.36 16.69 5.70
N THR A 61 0.28 16.74 6.88
CA THR A 61 0.15 17.87 7.81
C THR A 61 1.01 19.08 7.41
N VAL A 62 2.02 18.88 6.56
CA VAL A 62 3.01 19.92 6.19
C VAL A 62 2.69 20.53 4.81
N LEU A 63 2.00 19.81 3.94
CA LEU A 63 1.73 20.24 2.57
C LEU A 63 0.41 20.98 2.43
N SER A 64 0.33 21.85 1.41
CA SER A 64 -0.89 22.37 0.79
C SER A 64 -0.59 22.60 -0.70
N ILE A 65 -1.60 22.38 -1.56
CA ILE A 65 -1.72 22.70 -3.01
C ILE A 65 -1.65 21.48 -4.00
N ASP A 66 -2.65 21.54 -4.92
CA ASP A 66 -3.00 20.82 -6.17
C ASP A 66 -3.50 19.36 -6.16
N ASP A 67 -4.32 19.06 -7.18
CA ASP A 67 -5.36 18.02 -7.19
C ASP A 67 -4.99 16.83 -8.10
N VAL A 68 -4.97 15.60 -7.55
CA VAL A 68 -4.62 14.33 -8.23
C VAL A 68 -5.74 13.28 -8.12
N GLN A 69 -6.99 13.73 -8.19
CA GLN A 69 -8.18 12.95 -7.82
C GLN A 69 -8.33 11.58 -8.51
N GLU A 70 -8.02 11.47 -9.81
CA GLU A 70 -8.18 10.21 -10.56
C GLU A 70 -7.30 9.06 -10.02
N ASN A 71 -6.05 9.35 -9.63
CA ASN A 71 -5.15 8.33 -9.10
C ASN A 71 -5.59 7.84 -7.71
N LEU A 72 -6.26 8.69 -6.93
CA LEU A 72 -6.76 8.32 -5.60
C LEU A 72 -7.95 7.39 -5.66
N GLU A 73 -8.86 7.61 -6.61
CA GLU A 73 -9.98 6.70 -6.84
C GLU A 73 -9.47 5.30 -7.20
N ARG A 74 -8.47 5.22 -8.08
CA ARG A 74 -7.83 3.94 -8.45
C ARG A 74 -7.14 3.28 -7.26
N ILE A 75 -6.45 4.04 -6.41
CA ILE A 75 -5.83 3.51 -5.19
C ILE A 75 -6.91 2.97 -4.23
N THR A 76 -8.04 3.68 -4.08
CA THR A 76 -9.15 3.22 -3.25
C THR A 76 -9.72 1.88 -3.75
N ILE A 77 -9.87 1.74 -5.06
CA ILE A 77 -10.27 0.46 -5.70
C ILE A 77 -9.23 -0.62 -5.44
N ILE A 78 -7.93 -0.31 -5.61
CA ILE A 78 -6.83 -1.25 -5.34
C ILE A 78 -6.83 -1.69 -3.89
N THR A 79 -7.05 -0.79 -2.92
CA THR A 79 -7.16 -1.12 -1.49
C THR A 79 -8.22 -2.18 -1.27
N ALA A 80 -9.45 -1.95 -1.74
CA ALA A 80 -10.55 -2.89 -1.58
C ALA A 80 -10.25 -4.24 -2.25
N LYS A 81 -9.63 -4.22 -3.44
CA LYS A 81 -9.19 -5.44 -4.13
C LYS A 81 -8.09 -6.16 -3.37
N THR A 82 -7.08 -5.46 -2.86
CA THR A 82 -5.95 -6.03 -2.10
C THR A 82 -6.45 -6.72 -0.83
N GLN A 83 -7.34 -6.08 -0.09
CA GLN A 83 -7.93 -6.66 1.12
C GLN A 83 -8.69 -7.96 0.82
N LYS A 84 -9.46 -7.99 -0.29
CA LYS A 84 -10.13 -9.22 -0.75
C LYS A 84 -9.12 -10.28 -1.21
N LEU A 85 -8.09 -9.87 -1.95
CA LEU A 85 -7.10 -10.77 -2.52
C LEU A 85 -6.29 -11.50 -1.46
N TYR A 86 -5.81 -10.80 -0.43
CA TYR A 86 -5.11 -11.44 0.69
C TYR A 86 -5.93 -12.55 1.35
N LYS A 87 -7.25 -12.38 1.46
CA LYS A 87 -8.16 -13.41 1.99
C LYS A 87 -8.40 -14.57 1.03
N SER A 88 -8.21 -14.35 -0.27
CA SER A 88 -8.46 -15.36 -1.31
C SER A 88 -7.22 -16.10 -1.78
N PHE A 89 -6.03 -15.57 -1.49
CA PHE A 89 -4.79 -16.19 -1.94
C PHE A 89 -4.54 -17.49 -1.19
N THR A 90 -4.36 -18.56 -1.97
CA THR A 90 -3.97 -19.88 -1.47
C THR A 90 -2.45 -20.04 -1.39
N THR A 91 -1.70 -19.12 -2.01
CA THR A 91 -0.24 -19.19 -2.12
C THR A 91 0.39 -17.98 -1.45
N VAL A 92 1.29 -18.24 -0.51
CA VAL A 92 2.01 -17.21 0.26
C VAL A 92 2.82 -16.27 -0.64
N GLN A 93 3.42 -16.79 -1.72
CA GLN A 93 4.15 -15.96 -2.69
C GLN A 93 3.28 -14.85 -3.29
N ASN A 94 2.01 -15.15 -3.62
CA ASN A 94 1.10 -14.14 -4.17
C ASN A 94 0.80 -13.02 -3.17
N VAL A 95 0.76 -13.35 -1.87
CA VAL A 95 0.62 -12.37 -0.79
C VAL A 95 1.87 -11.48 -0.71
N ILE A 96 3.06 -12.08 -0.77
CA ILE A 96 4.34 -11.37 -0.76
C ILE A 96 4.46 -10.43 -1.97
N ASP A 97 4.12 -10.91 -3.16
CA ASP A 97 4.19 -10.12 -4.40
C ASP A 97 3.21 -8.94 -4.36
N ARG A 98 2.00 -9.17 -3.85
CA ARG A 98 1.00 -8.12 -3.66
C ARG A 98 1.45 -7.10 -2.63
N ALA A 99 2.00 -7.52 -1.50
CA ALA A 99 2.52 -6.64 -0.45
C ALA A 99 3.71 -5.80 -0.95
N THR A 100 4.61 -6.40 -1.71
CA THR A 100 5.74 -5.70 -2.35
C THR A 100 5.24 -4.63 -3.32
N SER A 101 4.20 -4.92 -4.09
CA SER A 101 3.61 -3.97 -5.03
C SER A 101 2.92 -2.79 -4.32
N VAL A 102 2.25 -3.05 -3.18
CA VAL A 102 1.70 -1.98 -2.32
C VAL A 102 2.82 -1.07 -1.83
N LEU A 103 3.94 -1.63 -1.37
CA LEU A 103 5.09 -0.83 -0.91
C LEU A 103 5.70 0.03 -2.03
N LYS A 104 5.73 -0.48 -3.27
CA LYS A 104 6.18 0.30 -4.45
C LYS A 104 5.28 1.51 -4.71
N ILE A 105 3.95 1.39 -4.57
CA ILE A 105 3.05 2.55 -4.63
C ILE A 105 3.42 3.56 -3.54
N ALA A 106 3.63 3.10 -2.31
CA ALA A 106 4.00 3.96 -1.17
C ALA A 106 5.23 4.80 -1.50
N ALA A 107 6.28 4.14 -1.98
CA ALA A 107 7.54 4.77 -2.34
C ALA A 107 7.37 5.80 -3.48
N ALA A 108 6.61 5.44 -4.53
CA ALA A 108 6.35 6.34 -5.65
C ALA A 108 5.57 7.60 -5.24
N VAL A 109 4.61 7.46 -4.33
CA VAL A 109 3.88 8.62 -3.81
C VAL A 109 4.74 9.47 -2.89
N ILE A 110 5.51 8.85 -1.99
CA ILE A 110 6.44 9.56 -1.11
C ILE A 110 7.46 10.38 -1.92
N SER A 111 7.93 9.84 -3.06
CA SER A 111 8.85 10.54 -3.97
C SER A 111 8.17 11.55 -4.89
N LEU A 112 6.83 11.69 -4.83
CA LEU A 112 6.03 12.54 -5.71
C LEU A 112 6.26 12.24 -7.21
N ASP A 113 6.50 10.97 -7.54
CA ASP A 113 6.81 10.52 -8.90
C ASP A 113 5.52 10.05 -9.59
N THR A 114 4.85 10.96 -10.29
CA THR A 114 3.53 10.73 -10.90
C THR A 114 3.54 9.63 -11.96
N GLU A 115 4.67 9.43 -12.64
CA GLU A 115 4.84 8.35 -13.62
C GLU A 115 4.92 7.00 -12.92
N LYS A 116 5.77 6.87 -11.89
CA LYS A 116 5.85 5.64 -11.09
C LYS A 116 4.57 5.33 -10.32
N ILE A 117 3.82 6.34 -9.89
CA ILE A 117 2.48 6.15 -9.29
C ILE A 117 1.57 5.47 -10.31
N THR A 118 1.50 6.02 -11.53
CA THR A 118 0.63 5.51 -12.59
C THR A 118 1.04 4.09 -13.00
N GLU A 119 2.33 3.83 -13.16
CA GLU A 119 2.88 2.51 -13.48
C GLU A 119 2.56 1.49 -12.39
N SER A 120 2.81 1.83 -11.13
CA SER A 120 2.57 0.93 -9.99
C SER A 120 1.09 0.61 -9.82
N ILE A 121 0.19 1.59 -10.05
CA ILE A 121 -1.25 1.38 -10.04
C ILE A 121 -1.68 0.43 -11.16
N LYS A 122 -1.17 0.61 -12.38
CA LYS A 122 -1.51 -0.27 -13.53
C LYS A 122 -1.13 -1.73 -13.23
N ASN A 123 0.08 -1.95 -12.74
CA ASN A 123 0.58 -3.29 -12.41
C ASN A 123 -0.24 -4.02 -11.33
N LEU A 124 -0.98 -3.27 -10.50
CA LEU A 124 -1.84 -3.83 -9.45
C LEU A 124 -3.30 -4.07 -9.88
N LEU A 125 -3.71 -3.51 -11.01
CA LEU A 125 -5.04 -3.65 -11.60
C LEU A 125 -5.13 -4.77 -12.65
N THR A 126 -4.01 -5.11 -13.28
CA THR A 126 -3.82 -6.27 -14.17
C THR A 126 -3.54 -7.53 -13.37
#